data_AF-A0A9P7GGJ4-F1
#
_entry.id   AF-A0A9P7GGJ4-F1
#
_cell.length_a   1.000
_cell.length_b   1.000
_cell.length_c   1.000
_cell.angle_alpha   90.00
_cell.angle_beta   90.00
_cell.angle_gamma   90.00
#
_symmetry.space_group_name_H-M   'P 1'
#
loop_
_entity.id
_entity.type
_entity.pdbx_description
1 polymer ?
#
loop_
_entity_poly.entity_id
_entity_poly.type
_entity_poly.pdbx_seq_one_letter_code
_entity_poly.pdbx_strand_id
1 'polypeptide(L)'
;MKLYLSSPRAFNSTFHNAHGQAIYKSRTSSSAFGRTTTVSRIIRNEVLSDYSMRDIFGHLAQIEWKPFASSILRLHGREMRTRSFFRKEGWGICGRDRVFAAPDGRQYRWKLGTAIPELREHDDRQTLVARFNPGGKSSFFSSQMPSLEILPIGEHNADTILVSLIYIDKLREDD
;
A
#
# COMPACT_ATOMS: atom_id res chain seq x y z
N MET A 1 -10.61 -3.06 8.88
CA MET A 1 -9.41 -3.91 8.94
C MET A 1 -8.21 -3.07 9.31
N LYS A 2 -7.42 -3.47 10.31
CA LYS A 2 -6.19 -2.76 10.70
C LYS A 2 -4.97 -3.67 10.53
N LEU A 3 -3.96 -3.15 9.86
CA LEU A 3 -2.70 -3.83 9.57
C LEU A 3 -1.55 -3.09 10.28
N TYR A 4 -0.77 -3.81 11.07
CA TYR A 4 0.43 -3.31 11.73
C TYR A 4 1.65 -3.68 10.91
N LEU A 5 2.55 -2.71 10.72
CA LEU A 5 3.73 -2.90 9.91
C LEU A 5 4.93 -3.21 10.81
N SER A 6 5.79 -4.12 10.36
CA SER A 6 7.06 -4.42 11.03
C SER A 6 8.11 -3.31 10.86
N SER A 7 7.88 -2.36 9.94
CA SER A 7 8.77 -1.27 9.56
C SER A 7 7.95 -0.03 9.21
N PRO A 8 8.43 1.20 9.49
CA PRO A 8 7.75 2.43 9.10
C PRO A 8 7.65 2.61 7.57
N ARG A 9 8.48 1.90 6.79
CA ARG A 9 8.47 1.95 5.32
C ARG A 9 7.59 0.84 4.76
N ALA A 10 6.46 1.20 4.19
CA ALA A 10 5.46 0.27 3.64
C ALA A 10 6.01 -0.61 2.52
N PHE A 11 7.02 -0.18 1.77
CA PHE A 11 7.63 -0.95 0.67
C PHE A 11 8.70 -1.98 1.11
N ASN A 12 9.02 -2.03 2.40
CA ASN A 12 9.95 -2.99 3.00
C ASN A 12 9.41 -3.46 4.37
N SER A 13 8.22 -4.06 4.38
CA SER A 13 7.50 -4.38 5.61
C SER A 13 6.67 -5.65 5.51
N THR A 14 6.43 -6.27 6.67
CA THR A 14 5.41 -7.31 6.83
C THR A 14 4.21 -6.70 7.54
N PHE A 15 3.01 -6.98 7.02
CA PHE A 15 1.76 -6.42 7.50
C PHE A 15 1.00 -7.49 8.28
N HIS A 16 0.78 -7.24 9.57
CA HIS A 16 0.16 -8.15 10.51
C HIS A 16 -1.25 -7.70 10.85
N ASN A 17 -2.18 -8.63 11.04
CA ASN A 17 -3.48 -8.31 11.63
C ASN A 17 -3.35 -8.09 13.15
N ALA A 18 -4.47 -7.78 13.82
CA ALA A 18 -4.51 -7.59 15.27
C ALA A 18 -4.13 -8.84 16.09
N HIS A 19 -4.17 -10.02 15.49
CA HIS A 19 -3.76 -11.29 16.11
C HIS A 19 -2.28 -11.63 15.86
N GLY A 20 -1.52 -10.74 15.19
CA GLY A 20 -0.12 -10.96 14.87
C GLY A 20 0.13 -11.82 13.61
N GLN A 21 -0.90 -12.34 12.95
CA GLN A 21 -0.76 -13.12 11.73
C GLN A 21 -0.33 -12.23 10.56
N ALA A 22 0.70 -12.64 9.83
CA ALA A 22 1.17 -11.93 8.64
C ALA A 22 0.20 -12.12 7.47
N ILE A 23 -0.40 -11.02 6.99
CA ILE A 23 -1.35 -11.03 5.87
C ILE A 23 -0.67 -10.65 4.57
N TYR A 24 0.23 -9.66 4.61
CA TYR A 24 0.96 -9.20 3.45
C TYR A 24 2.44 -9.02 3.74
N LYS A 25 3.23 -9.02 2.67
CA LYS A 25 4.65 -8.78 2.72
C LYS A 25 5.08 -7.96 1.52
N SER A 26 5.81 -6.88 1.77
CA SER A 26 6.46 -6.09 0.73
C SER A 26 7.97 -6.20 0.88
N ARG A 27 8.67 -6.34 -0.24
CA ARG A 27 10.13 -6.33 -0.27
C ARG A 27 10.63 -5.60 -1.49
N THR A 28 11.54 -4.67 -1.27
CA THR A 28 12.19 -3.91 -2.33
C THR A 28 13.62 -4.37 -2.47
N SER A 29 13.93 -5.01 -3.60
CA SER A 29 15.29 -5.36 -3.97
C SER A 29 15.90 -4.32 -4.90
N SER A 30 17.18 -4.05 -4.73
CA SER A 30 17.99 -3.30 -5.70
C SER A 30 18.60 -4.26 -6.72
N SER A 31 18.47 -3.93 -8.01
CA SER A 31 19.17 -4.62 -9.10
C SER A 31 19.90 -3.59 -9.96
N ALA A 32 20.84 -4.05 -10.80
CA ALA A 32 21.61 -3.19 -11.71
C ALA A 32 20.74 -2.35 -12.67
N PHE A 33 19.48 -2.73 -12.88
CA PHE A 33 18.52 -2.05 -13.78
C PHE A 33 17.39 -1.30 -13.05
N GLY A 34 17.50 -1.13 -11.72
CA GLY A 34 16.52 -0.40 -10.91
C GLY A 34 16.09 -1.13 -9.64
N ARG A 35 15.14 -0.52 -8.92
CA ARG A 35 14.53 -1.10 -7.72
C ARG A 35 13.23 -1.79 -8.09
N THR A 36 12.93 -2.92 -7.46
CA THR A 36 11.65 -3.61 -7.64
C THR A 36 11.03 -3.91 -6.30
N THR A 37 9.79 -3.48 -6.07
CA THR A 37 9.02 -3.87 -4.90
C THR A 37 8.09 -5.02 -5.26
N THR A 38 8.29 -6.18 -4.64
CA THR A 38 7.38 -7.33 -4.73
C THR A 38 6.44 -7.30 -3.55
N VAL A 39 5.15 -7.49 -3.81
CA VAL A 39 4.09 -7.60 -2.80
C VAL A 39 3.51 -9.01 -2.86
N SER A 40 3.42 -9.63 -1.71
CA SER A 40 2.89 -10.98 -1.54
C SER A 40 1.78 -10.99 -0.50
N ARG A 41 0.79 -11.86 -0.69
CA ARG A 41 -0.37 -12.04 0.20
C ARG A 41 -0.41 -13.48 0.70
N ILE A 42 -0.82 -13.70 1.94
CA ILE A 42 -1.01 -15.04 2.47
C ILE A 42 -2.06 -15.82 1.64
N ILE A 43 -1.71 -17.04 1.22
CA ILE A 43 -2.63 -17.99 0.59
C ILE A 43 -3.15 -18.92 1.68
N ARG A 44 -4.48 -19.00 1.83
CA ARG A 44 -5.11 -20.07 2.59
C ARG A 44 -5.10 -21.30 1.70
N ASN A 45 -4.25 -22.28 1.99
CA ASN A 45 -4.22 -23.52 1.24
C ASN A 45 -5.21 -24.51 1.87
N GLU A 46 -6.35 -24.74 1.23
CA GLU A 46 -7.33 -25.74 1.64
C GLU A 46 -6.81 -27.19 1.45
N VAL A 47 -5.73 -27.38 0.67
CA VAL A 47 -5.22 -28.71 0.26
C VAL A 47 -4.02 -29.19 1.09
N LEU A 48 -3.34 -28.31 1.84
CA LEU A 48 -2.19 -28.67 2.70
C LEU A 48 -2.53 -28.64 4.20
N SER A 49 -3.82 -28.82 4.53
CA SER A 49 -4.35 -28.71 5.89
C SER A 49 -4.03 -29.91 6.79
N ASP A 50 -2.77 -30.34 6.87
CA ASP A 50 -2.39 -31.24 7.96
C ASP A 50 -0.95 -31.12 8.49
N TYR A 51 0.02 -30.57 7.74
CA TYR A 51 1.43 -30.59 8.22
C TYR A 51 2.27 -29.32 8.02
N SER A 52 1.79 -28.26 7.35
CA SER A 52 2.58 -27.02 7.23
C SER A 52 2.02 -25.90 8.13
N MET A 53 2.58 -25.73 9.32
CA MET A 53 2.36 -24.55 10.19
C MET A 53 3.01 -23.26 9.64
N ARG A 54 3.35 -23.21 8.35
CA ARG A 54 4.06 -22.06 7.73
C ARG A 54 3.10 -21.29 6.86
N ASP A 55 3.02 -19.98 7.08
CA ASP A 55 2.28 -19.07 6.20
C ASP A 55 2.87 -19.13 4.78
N ILE A 56 2.07 -19.59 3.82
CA ILE A 56 2.43 -19.62 2.40
C ILE A 56 2.03 -18.28 1.79
N PHE A 57 2.96 -17.61 1.10
CA PHE A 57 2.71 -16.32 0.46
C PHE A 57 2.65 -16.46 -1.06
N GLY A 58 1.55 -16.02 -1.64
CA GLY A 58 1.33 -15.89 -3.08
C GLY A 58 1.77 -14.54 -3.60
N HIS A 59 2.16 -14.48 -4.87
CA HIS A 59 2.42 -13.22 -5.55
C HIS A 59 1.13 -12.41 -5.71
N LEU A 60 1.12 -11.16 -5.26
CA LEU A 60 -0.02 -10.24 -5.41
C LEU A 60 0.27 -9.16 -6.45
N ALA A 61 1.41 -8.50 -6.31
CA ALA A 61 1.79 -7.38 -7.16
C ALA A 61 3.31 -7.19 -7.24
N GLN A 62 3.73 -6.41 -8.24
CA GLN A 62 5.10 -5.95 -8.43
C GLN A 62 5.11 -4.50 -8.89
N ILE A 63 6.02 -3.70 -8.34
CA ILE A 63 6.29 -2.33 -8.80
C ILE A 63 7.75 -2.28 -9.25
N GLU A 64 7.97 -2.13 -10.54
CA GLU A 64 9.29 -1.85 -11.09
C GLU A 64 9.52 -0.34 -11.12
N TRP A 65 10.43 0.13 -10.27
CA TRP A 65 10.77 1.53 -10.14
C TRP A 65 11.74 1.93 -11.24
N LYS A 66 11.31 2.89 -12.06
CA LYS A 66 12.14 3.48 -13.11
C LYS A 66 12.46 4.94 -12.73
N PRO A 67 13.74 5.32 -12.57
CA PRO A 67 14.10 6.67 -12.12
C PRO A 67 13.81 7.75 -13.17
N PHE A 68 13.97 7.44 -14.46
CA PHE A 68 13.82 8.39 -15.57
C PHE A 68 12.59 8.14 -16.45
N ALA A 69 11.72 7.20 -16.05
CA ALA A 69 10.52 6.83 -16.81
C ALA A 69 9.35 6.54 -15.87
N SER A 70 8.15 6.33 -16.43
CA SER A 70 7.05 5.83 -15.62
C SER A 70 7.42 4.45 -15.07
N SER A 71 7.25 4.27 -13.76
CA SER A 71 7.34 2.95 -13.14
C SER A 71 6.25 2.03 -13.68
N ILE A 72 6.47 0.72 -13.58
CA ILE A 72 5.55 -0.31 -14.08
C ILE A 72 4.93 -1.01 -12.87
N LEU A 73 3.60 -1.01 -12.79
CA LEU A 73 2.82 -1.72 -11.78
C LEU A 73 2.21 -2.97 -12.42
N ARG A 74 2.51 -4.14 -11.85
CA ARG A 74 1.81 -5.39 -12.13
C ARG A 74 0.93 -5.72 -10.94
N LEU A 75 -0.39 -5.74 -11.11
CA LEU A 75 -1.35 -6.02 -10.04
C LEU A 75 -2.38 -7.02 -10.56
N HIS A 76 -2.55 -8.15 -9.87
CA HIS A 76 -3.45 -9.24 -10.29
C HIS A 76 -3.20 -9.70 -11.75
N GLY A 77 -1.92 -9.79 -12.14
CA GLY A 77 -1.53 -10.17 -13.51
C GLY A 77 -1.74 -9.09 -14.58
N ARG A 78 -2.30 -7.92 -14.24
CA ARG A 78 -2.43 -6.78 -15.16
C ARG A 78 -1.24 -5.85 -15.03
N GLU A 79 -0.57 -5.59 -16.15
CA GLU A 79 0.52 -4.61 -16.22
C GLU A 79 -0.01 -3.22 -16.60
N MET A 80 0.38 -2.20 -15.85
CA MET A 80 -0.03 -0.81 -16.03
C MET A 80 1.13 0.14 -15.74
N ARG A 81 1.23 1.24 -16.48
CA ARG A 81 2.18 2.32 -16.15
C ARG A 81 1.64 3.10 -14.95
N THR A 82 2.47 3.33 -13.94
CA THR A 82 2.06 4.05 -12.72
C THR A 82 1.58 5.47 -13.02
N ARG A 83 2.15 6.16 -14.02
CA ARG A 83 1.68 7.49 -14.45
C ARG A 83 0.27 7.48 -15.06
N SER A 84 -0.14 6.35 -15.65
CA SER A 84 -1.48 6.18 -16.22
C SER A 84 -2.47 5.70 -15.15
N PHE A 85 -2.02 4.83 -14.25
CA PHE A 85 -2.87 4.29 -13.17
C PHE A 85 -3.12 5.31 -12.05
N PHE A 86 -2.08 6.05 -11.64
CA PHE A 86 -2.15 7.09 -10.63
C PHE A 86 -2.14 8.48 -11.27
N ARG A 87 -3.33 9.03 -11.53
CA ARG A 87 -3.48 10.40 -12.02
C ARG A 87 -3.07 11.38 -10.94
N LYS A 88 -2.27 12.38 -11.30
CA LYS A 88 -1.92 13.49 -10.40
C LYS A 88 -3.06 14.49 -10.37
N GLU A 89 -3.52 14.87 -9.18
CA GLU A 89 -4.61 15.82 -9.03
C GLU A 89 -4.38 16.75 -7.84
N GLY A 90 -4.93 17.98 -7.89
CA GLY A 90 -4.76 18.97 -6.84
C GLY A 90 -3.33 19.45 -6.64
N TRP A 91 -3.10 20.16 -5.53
CA TRP A 91 -1.81 20.69 -5.11
C TRP A 91 -1.71 20.62 -3.59
N GLY A 92 -0.54 20.23 -3.06
CA GLY A 92 -0.28 20.09 -1.63
C GLY A 92 1.19 20.28 -1.30
N ILE A 93 1.50 20.43 0.00
CA ILE A 93 2.86 20.71 0.50
C ILE A 93 3.82 19.55 0.19
N CYS A 94 3.33 18.31 0.19
CA CYS A 94 4.09 17.10 -0.18
C CYS A 94 3.78 16.65 -1.62
N GLY A 95 3.52 17.60 -2.52
CA GLY A 95 3.21 17.34 -3.92
C GLY A 95 1.71 17.16 -4.22
N ARG A 96 1.42 16.78 -5.46
CA ARG A 96 0.04 16.55 -5.94
C ARG A 96 -0.51 15.25 -5.38
N ASP A 97 -1.81 15.16 -5.18
CA ASP A 97 -2.47 13.93 -4.77
C ASP A 97 -2.40 12.85 -5.87
N ARG A 98 -2.72 11.61 -5.52
CA ARG A 98 -2.78 10.49 -6.46
C ARG A 98 -4.20 9.92 -6.48
N VAL A 99 -4.83 9.98 -7.64
CA VAL A 99 -6.16 9.42 -7.89
C VAL A 99 -6.03 8.15 -8.72
N PHE A 100 -6.74 7.10 -8.35
CA PHE A 100 -6.77 5.83 -9.10
C PHE A 100 -8.17 5.21 -9.03
N ALA A 101 -8.47 4.32 -9.98
CA ALA A 101 -9.68 3.50 -9.96
C ALA A 101 -9.34 2.11 -9.41
N ALA A 102 -10.16 1.60 -8.48
CA ALA A 102 -10.04 0.24 -8.00
C ALA A 102 -10.90 -0.74 -8.83
N PRO A 103 -10.77 -2.06 -8.62
CA PRO A 103 -11.50 -3.07 -9.39
C PRO A 103 -13.03 -2.96 -9.30
N ASP A 104 -13.56 -2.35 -8.24
CA ASP A 104 -14.99 -2.10 -8.07
C ASP A 104 -15.54 -0.93 -8.91
N GLY A 105 -14.68 -0.28 -9.70
CA GLY A 105 -15.02 0.87 -10.53
C GLY A 105 -15.07 2.20 -9.78
N ARG A 106 -14.87 2.21 -8.46
CA ARG A 106 -14.79 3.45 -7.68
C ARG A 106 -13.43 4.10 -7.84
N GLN A 107 -13.42 5.43 -7.79
CA GLN A 107 -12.20 6.21 -7.77
C GLN A 107 -11.85 6.60 -6.35
N TYR A 108 -10.56 6.56 -6.05
CA TYR A 108 -10.02 6.90 -4.75
C TYR A 108 -8.88 7.89 -4.88
N ARG A 109 -8.71 8.73 -3.87
CA ARG A 109 -7.69 9.78 -3.81
C ARG A 109 -6.86 9.67 -2.55
N TRP A 110 -5.56 9.47 -2.74
CA TRP A 110 -4.57 9.65 -1.68
C TRP A 110 -4.26 11.13 -1.51
N LYS A 111 -4.55 11.67 -0.33
CA LYS A 111 -4.11 12.99 0.12
C LYS A 111 -2.66 12.88 0.60
N LEU A 112 -1.72 13.45 -0.17
CA LEU A 112 -0.29 13.38 0.16
C LEU A 112 0.15 14.51 1.10
N GLY A 113 -0.48 15.69 1.00
CA GLY A 113 -0.09 16.91 1.72
C GLY A 113 -0.38 16.94 3.23
N THR A 114 -0.87 15.84 3.82
CA THR A 114 -1.10 15.71 5.26
C THR A 114 0.05 14.95 5.92
N ALA A 115 0.33 15.28 7.19
CA ALA A 115 1.33 14.56 8.00
C ALA A 115 1.06 13.03 8.03
N ILE A 116 -0.22 12.66 7.96
CA ILE A 116 -0.72 11.29 7.90
C ILE A 116 -1.43 11.11 6.55
N PRO A 117 -0.92 10.29 5.62
CA PRO A 117 -1.59 10.08 4.34
C PRO A 117 -2.95 9.38 4.52
N GLU A 118 -3.97 9.91 3.85
CA GLU A 118 -5.34 9.42 3.89
C GLU A 118 -5.84 9.07 2.50
N LEU A 119 -6.55 7.95 2.39
CA LEU A 119 -7.27 7.54 1.21
C LEU A 119 -8.74 7.88 1.39
N ARG A 120 -9.31 8.59 0.42
CA ARG A 120 -10.72 8.97 0.41
C ARG A 120 -11.38 8.54 -0.90
N GLU A 121 -12.68 8.30 -0.88
CA GLU A 121 -13.44 8.19 -2.12
C GLU A 121 -13.33 9.50 -2.91
N HIS A 122 -13.24 9.38 -4.23
CA HIS A 122 -13.18 10.51 -5.14
C HIS A 122 -14.60 10.89 -5.58
N ASP A 123 -15.41 11.26 -4.60
CA ASP A 123 -16.77 11.76 -4.73
C ASP A 123 -16.92 13.08 -3.97
N ASP A 124 -18.09 13.72 -4.06
CA ASP A 124 -18.35 14.99 -3.38
C ASP A 124 -18.25 14.88 -1.85
N ARG A 125 -18.49 13.68 -1.30
CA ARG A 125 -18.46 13.41 0.14
C ARG A 125 -17.03 13.25 0.67
N GLN A 126 -16.08 12.87 -0.18
CA GLN A 126 -14.69 12.59 0.17
C GLN A 126 -14.58 11.62 1.36
N THR A 127 -15.41 10.59 1.34
CA THR A 127 -15.54 9.62 2.44
C THR A 127 -14.18 8.98 2.75
N LEU A 128 -13.79 8.90 4.03
CA LEU A 128 -12.55 8.24 4.42
C LEU A 128 -12.64 6.73 4.15
N VAL A 129 -11.59 6.17 3.55
CA VAL A 129 -11.52 4.76 3.16
C VAL A 129 -10.35 4.08 3.84
N ALA A 130 -9.20 4.74 3.90
CA ALA A 130 -8.05 4.25 4.63
C ALA A 130 -7.17 5.37 5.18
N ARG A 131 -6.38 5.06 6.20
CA ARG A 131 -5.40 5.96 6.81
C ARG A 131 -4.11 5.21 7.06
N PHE A 132 -2.99 5.79 6.66
CA PHE A 132 -1.67 5.25 6.98
C PHE A 132 -0.99 6.09 8.05
N ASN A 133 -0.72 5.46 9.19
CA ASN A 133 0.05 6.02 10.28
C ASN A 133 1.50 5.52 10.13
N PRO A 134 2.47 6.34 9.69
CA PRO A 134 3.84 5.90 9.42
C PRO A 134 4.64 5.49 10.68
N GLY A 135 4.10 5.75 11.87
CA GLY A 135 4.79 5.57 13.16
C GLY A 135 5.92 6.59 13.34
N GLY A 136 6.05 7.14 14.54
CA GLY A 136 7.00 8.20 14.83
C GLY A 136 6.66 8.98 16.09
N LYS A 137 7.63 9.76 16.61
CA LYS A 137 7.54 10.49 17.88
C LYS A 137 6.45 11.57 17.82
N SER A 138 5.20 11.22 18.16
CA SER A 138 4.31 12.22 18.73
C SER A 138 4.99 12.76 19.99
N SER A 139 5.27 14.06 19.98
CA SER A 139 5.79 14.77 21.14
C SER A 139 4.90 14.44 22.34
N PHE A 140 5.53 13.95 23.41
CA PHE A 140 4.97 13.63 24.73
C PHE A 140 4.61 12.18 25.06
N PHE A 141 3.75 11.42 24.38
CA PHE A 141 3.43 10.05 24.85
C PHE A 141 3.07 9.08 23.71
N SER A 142 3.66 7.87 23.75
CA SER A 142 3.50 6.71 22.85
C SER A 142 4.15 6.78 21.45
N SER A 143 5.15 5.91 21.22
CA SER A 143 5.60 5.55 19.87
C SER A 143 4.56 4.61 19.26
N GLN A 144 3.60 5.14 18.51
CA GLN A 144 2.62 4.30 17.83
C GLN A 144 3.30 3.44 16.77
N MET A 145 3.01 2.13 16.78
CA MET A 145 3.47 1.23 15.72
C MET A 145 2.91 1.69 14.37
N PRO A 146 3.72 1.68 13.30
CA PRO A 146 3.23 2.03 11.97
C PRO A 146 2.06 1.11 11.59
N SER A 147 0.98 1.69 11.07
CA SER A 147 -0.23 0.93 10.77
C SER A 147 -1.02 1.50 9.59
N LEU A 148 -1.64 0.61 8.82
CA LEU A 148 -2.63 0.93 7.81
C LEU A 148 -4.01 0.52 8.35
N GLU A 149 -4.90 1.49 8.48
CA GLU A 149 -6.29 1.27 8.84
C GLU A 149 -7.15 1.41 7.59
N ILE A 150 -7.83 0.34 7.20
CA ILE A 150 -8.80 0.29 6.10
C ILE A 150 -10.19 0.20 6.74
N LEU A 151 -11.05 1.17 6.46
CA LEU A 151 -12.42 1.19 6.96
C LEU A 151 -13.29 0.16 6.23
N PRO A 152 -14.44 -0.28 6.79
CA PRO A 152 -15.29 -1.31 6.19
C PRO A 152 -15.63 -1.06 4.72
N ILE A 153 -15.83 0.20 4.33
CA ILE A 153 -16.11 0.62 2.95
C ILE A 153 -14.96 0.36 1.96
N GLY A 154 -13.73 0.12 2.44
CA GLY A 154 -12.56 -0.15 1.60
C GLY A 154 -12.06 -1.60 1.69
N GLU A 155 -12.62 -2.43 2.57
CA GLU A 155 -12.07 -3.77 2.84
C GLU A 155 -12.11 -4.69 1.63
N HIS A 156 -13.15 -4.58 0.78
CA HIS A 156 -13.25 -5.35 -0.46
C HIS A 156 -12.15 -4.99 -1.48
N ASN A 157 -11.50 -3.83 -1.33
CA ASN A 157 -10.40 -3.37 -2.17
C ASN A 157 -9.04 -3.40 -1.45
N ALA A 158 -8.93 -4.10 -0.32
CA ALA A 158 -7.74 -4.07 0.54
C ALA A 158 -6.42 -4.31 -0.20
N ASP A 159 -6.40 -5.25 -1.15
CA ASP A 159 -5.21 -5.58 -1.95
C ASP A 159 -4.75 -4.38 -2.79
N THR A 160 -5.69 -3.70 -3.46
CA THR A 160 -5.40 -2.50 -4.26
C THR A 160 -5.00 -1.32 -3.37
N ILE A 161 -5.69 -1.14 -2.24
CA ILE A 161 -5.38 -0.08 -1.27
C ILE A 161 -3.96 -0.25 -0.73
N LEU A 162 -3.57 -1.46 -0.33
CA LEU A 162 -2.24 -1.76 0.16
C LEU A 162 -1.16 -1.48 -0.90
N VAL A 163 -1.36 -1.97 -2.13
CA VAL A 163 -0.38 -1.76 -3.21
C VAL A 163 -0.27 -0.27 -3.57
N SER A 164 -1.39 0.46 -3.53
CA SER A 164 -1.38 1.91 -3.72
C SER A 164 -0.67 2.65 -2.58
N LEU A 165 -0.81 2.18 -1.33
CA LEU A 165 -0.05 2.71 -0.18
C LEU A 165 1.46 2.54 -0.41
N ILE A 166 1.88 1.33 -0.78
CA ILE A 166 3.30 1.02 -1.05
C ILE A 166 3.85 1.97 -2.12
N TYR A 167 3.05 2.25 -3.16
CA TYR A 167 3.43 3.19 -4.20
C TYR A 167 3.63 4.62 -3.67
N ILE A 168 2.66 5.14 -2.91
CA ILE A 168 2.74 6.53 -2.40
C ILE A 168 3.82 6.69 -1.33
N ASP A 169 4.06 5.69 -0.49
CA ASP A 169 5.06 5.74 0.57
C ASP A 169 6.47 5.80 -0.01
N LYS A 170 6.74 4.97 -1.04
CA LYS A 170 8.00 5.03 -1.77
C LYS A 170 8.21 6.36 -2.48
N LEU A 171 7.15 6.89 -3.09
CA LEU A 171 7.18 8.19 -3.77
C LEU A 171 7.52 9.32 -2.80
N ARG A 172 6.94 9.32 -1.59
CA ARG A 172 7.23 10.30 -0.54
C ARG A 172 8.66 10.22 0.01
N GLU A 173 9.34 9.09 -0.15
CA GLU A 173 10.76 8.95 0.21
C GLU A 173 11.71 9.42 -0.91
N ASP A 174 11.26 9.41 -2.17
CA ASP A 174 12.07 9.85 -3.32
C ASP A 174 11.88 11.34 -3.68
N ASP A 175 10.76 11.97 -3.29
CA ASP A 175 10.48 13.41 -3.42
C ASP A 175 11.16 14.22 -2.30
#